data_AF-A0AAJ2CHZ9-F1
#
_entry.id   AF-A0AAJ2CHZ9-F1
#
_cell.length_a   1.000
_cell.length_b   1.000
_cell.length_c   1.000
_cell.angle_alpha   90.00
_cell.angle_beta   90.00
_cell.angle_gamma   90.00
#
_symmetry.space_group_name_H-M   'P 1'
#
loop_
_entity.id
_entity.type
_entity.pdbx_description
1 polymer ?
#
loop_
_entity_poly.entity_id
_entity_poly.type
_entity_poly.pdbx_seq_one_letter_code
_entity_poly.pdbx_strand_id
1 'polypeptide(L)'
;MAKKNKLRIINYVKDGVVLRSEVAPKPPKRITTKWTQEEIDFLKENFQNLTSREISDQLGRSWESVRGQLKRFKLTVGEELRKVRQASRKGVPSGREGVTKWTEEAIDYLKEHHYSKPLPEICEHLGLRYGVVYKKMRSLGLNVNPEIALKVRKEGIGRINAEKKAYFASDDFLEKQRNKQLKKRTNSIKQRLINRELSEIQKIQNEIKSAMKKIEKNDALINKLVTEKQNLRADVKRSELRIKAITDKLNSTVQHSEISN
;
A
#
# COMPACT_ATOMS: atom_id res chain seq x y z
N MET A 1 -5.95 42.98 -2.43
CA MET A 1 -6.61 42.02 -3.36
C MET A 1 -6.10 40.62 -3.08
N ALA A 2 -6.94 39.71 -2.57
CA ALA A 2 -6.56 38.33 -2.30
C ALA A 2 -6.42 37.54 -3.62
N LYS A 3 -5.26 36.91 -3.84
CA LYS A 3 -5.03 36.05 -5.01
C LYS A 3 -5.94 34.82 -4.93
N LYS A 4 -6.93 34.71 -5.82
CA LYS A 4 -7.76 33.51 -5.99
C LYS A 4 -6.87 32.34 -6.44
N ASN A 5 -6.61 31.38 -5.54
CA ASN A 5 -5.95 30.13 -5.88
C ASN A 5 -6.84 29.33 -6.84
N LYS A 6 -6.43 29.18 -8.11
CA LYS A 6 -7.07 28.25 -9.06
C LYS A 6 -6.93 26.83 -8.53
N LEU A 7 -8.01 26.25 -8.02
CA LEU A 7 -8.06 24.84 -7.63
C LEU A 7 -7.88 23.98 -8.88
N ARG A 8 -6.85 23.12 -8.89
CA ARG A 8 -6.67 22.09 -9.92
C ARG A 8 -7.63 20.95 -9.60
N ILE A 9 -8.61 20.74 -10.48
CA ILE A 9 -9.44 19.53 -10.47
C ILE A 9 -8.53 18.35 -10.86
N ILE A 10 -8.43 17.35 -10.00
CA ILE A 10 -7.66 16.13 -10.26
C ILE A 10 -8.57 14.94 -10.06
N ASN A 11 -8.66 14.07 -11.07
CA ASN A 11 -9.33 12.78 -10.94
C ASN A 11 -8.43 11.83 -10.15
N TYR A 12 -8.92 11.24 -9.06
CA TYR A 12 -8.23 10.15 -8.37
C TYR A 12 -9.16 8.95 -8.18
N VAL A 13 -8.56 7.77 -8.03
CA VAL A 13 -9.28 6.51 -7.91
C VAL A 13 -9.16 6.01 -6.48
N LYS A 14 -10.28 5.92 -5.77
CA LYS A 14 -10.39 5.27 -4.46
C LYS A 14 -11.40 4.13 -4.60
N ASP A 15 -11.02 2.92 -4.18
CA ASP A 15 -11.87 1.72 -4.26
C ASP A 15 -12.45 1.43 -5.66
N GLY A 16 -11.69 1.79 -6.71
CA GLY A 16 -12.09 1.57 -8.10
C GLY A 16 -13.11 2.55 -8.67
N VAL A 17 -13.53 3.56 -7.89
CA VAL A 17 -14.40 4.67 -8.29
C VAL A 17 -13.56 5.90 -8.59
N VAL A 18 -13.77 6.52 -9.75
CA VAL A 18 -13.15 7.81 -10.11
C VAL A 18 -13.94 8.90 -9.38
N LEU A 19 -13.35 9.49 -8.35
CA LEU A 19 -13.97 10.59 -7.63
C LEU A 19 -13.46 11.92 -8.23
N ARG A 20 -14.40 12.80 -8.57
CA ARG A 20 -14.11 14.22 -8.78
C ARG A 20 -14.26 14.91 -7.43
N SER A 21 -13.15 15.22 -6.78
CA SER A 21 -13.17 16.17 -5.66
C SER A 21 -12.52 17.48 -6.10
N GLU A 22 -13.07 18.60 -5.64
CA GLU A 22 -12.47 19.93 -5.83
C GLU A 22 -11.17 20.09 -5.02
N VAL A 23 -10.95 19.19 -4.07
CA VAL A 23 -9.78 19.14 -3.20
C VAL A 23 -9.27 17.71 -3.22
N ALA A 24 -8.26 17.43 -4.04
CA ALA A 24 -7.58 16.14 -4.01
C ALA A 24 -7.21 15.83 -2.54
N PRO A 25 -7.47 14.60 -2.03
CA PRO A 25 -7.07 14.25 -0.67
C PRO A 25 -5.60 14.62 -0.54
N LYS A 26 -5.29 15.48 0.44
CA LYS A 26 -3.90 15.88 0.67
C LYS A 26 -3.11 14.59 0.75
N PRO A 27 -2.06 14.39 -0.07
CA PRO A 27 -1.28 13.18 -0.01
C PRO A 27 -0.90 12.97 1.45
N PRO A 28 -0.94 11.71 1.95
CA PRO A 28 -0.64 11.43 3.34
C PRO A 28 0.64 12.17 3.70
N LYS A 29 0.59 12.92 4.82
CA LYS A 29 1.66 13.83 5.19
C LYS A 29 2.93 12.99 5.25
N ARG A 30 3.86 13.25 4.32
CA ARG A 30 5.08 12.45 4.20
C ARG A 30 5.78 12.47 5.54
N ILE A 31 6.11 11.28 6.03
CA ILE A 31 6.84 11.11 7.28
C ILE A 31 8.21 11.77 7.07
N THR A 32 8.40 12.91 7.72
CA THR A 32 9.66 13.68 7.77
C THR A 32 10.40 13.45 9.08
N THR A 33 9.85 12.60 9.94
CA THR A 33 10.46 12.25 11.22
C THR A 33 11.72 11.41 11.02
N LYS A 34 12.53 11.37 12.08
CA LYS A 34 13.69 10.49 12.17
C LYS A 34 13.29 9.05 11.86
N TRP A 35 14.22 8.29 11.28
CA TRP A 35 14.01 6.87 11.00
C TRP A 35 13.92 6.10 12.32
N THR A 36 12.89 5.27 12.48
CA THR A 36 12.80 4.35 13.62
C THR A 36 13.71 3.15 13.38
N GLN A 37 14.04 2.43 14.46
CA GLN A 37 14.87 1.24 14.37
C GLN A 37 14.19 0.15 13.52
N GLU A 38 12.88 -0.04 13.69
CA GLU A 38 12.05 -0.95 12.88
C GLU A 38 12.12 -0.63 11.37
N GLU A 39 12.04 0.64 10.99
CA GLU A 39 12.13 1.04 9.58
C GLU A 39 13.54 0.78 9.00
N ILE A 40 14.59 0.91 9.83
CA ILE A 40 15.98 0.64 9.44
C ILE A 40 16.19 -0.86 9.27
N ASP A 41 15.66 -1.67 10.18
CA ASP A 41 15.79 -3.13 10.14
C ASP A 41 14.99 -3.69 8.94
N PHE A 42 13.77 -3.20 8.72
CA PHE A 42 13.00 -3.49 7.51
C PHE A 42 13.79 -3.16 6.22
N LEU A 43 14.45 -2.00 6.18
CA LEU A 43 15.30 -1.60 5.07
C LEU A 43 16.45 -2.59 4.82
N LYS A 44 17.15 -3.02 5.88
CA LYS A 44 18.29 -3.94 5.81
C LYS A 44 17.88 -5.35 5.38
N GLU A 45 16.70 -5.81 5.79
CA GLU A 45 16.19 -7.12 5.42
C GLU A 45 15.68 -7.16 3.98
N ASN A 46 15.12 -6.04 3.48
CA ASN A 46 14.36 -6.05 2.23
C ASN A 46 15.04 -5.36 1.04
N PHE A 47 16.16 -4.64 1.21
CA PHE A 47 16.77 -3.86 0.11
C PHE A 47 17.28 -4.69 -1.08
N GLN A 48 17.51 -5.99 -0.88
CA GLN A 48 17.92 -6.90 -1.96
C GLN A 48 16.72 -7.45 -2.74
N ASN A 49 15.57 -7.60 -2.07
CA ASN A 49 14.38 -8.25 -2.62
C ASN A 49 13.37 -7.24 -3.19
N LEU A 50 13.29 -6.04 -2.60
CA LEU A 50 12.34 -5.00 -2.97
C LEU A 50 13.02 -3.81 -3.63
N THR A 51 12.32 -3.17 -4.57
CA THR A 51 12.77 -1.90 -5.15
C THR A 51 12.60 -0.77 -4.15
N SER A 52 13.38 0.30 -4.27
CA SER A 52 13.22 1.50 -3.42
C SER A 52 11.82 2.11 -3.47
N ARG A 53 11.03 1.83 -4.52
CA ARG A 53 9.66 2.31 -4.65
C ARG A 53 8.68 1.46 -3.85
N GLU A 54 8.81 0.14 -3.92
CA GLU A 54 8.01 -0.79 -3.08
C GLU A 54 8.33 -0.60 -1.59
N ILE A 55 9.62 -0.45 -1.24
CA ILE A 55 10.02 -0.11 0.13
C ILE A 55 9.41 1.22 0.56
N SER A 56 9.37 2.22 -0.33
CA SER A 56 8.76 3.52 -0.02
C SER A 56 7.25 3.42 0.21
N ASP A 57 6.57 2.59 -0.56
CA ASP A 57 5.12 2.37 -0.45
C ASP A 57 4.79 1.63 0.86
N GLN A 58 5.61 0.64 1.25
CA GLN A 58 5.42 -0.09 2.52
C GLN A 58 5.73 0.76 3.75
N LEU A 59 6.76 1.59 3.70
CA LEU A 59 7.16 2.47 4.81
C LEU A 59 6.39 3.79 4.87
N GLY A 60 5.57 4.11 3.86
CA GLY A 60 4.90 5.41 3.77
C GLY A 60 5.86 6.61 3.66
N ARG A 61 7.10 6.38 3.22
CA ARG A 61 8.14 7.42 3.03
C ARG A 61 8.27 7.78 1.55
N SER A 62 8.96 8.87 1.23
CA SER A 62 9.28 9.16 -0.18
C SER A 62 10.41 8.26 -0.68
N TRP A 63 10.37 7.90 -1.96
CA TRP A 63 11.42 7.09 -2.57
C TRP A 63 12.80 7.78 -2.49
N GLU A 64 12.87 9.12 -2.50
CA GLU A 64 14.12 9.86 -2.31
C GLU A 64 14.68 9.68 -0.89
N SER A 65 13.81 9.66 0.12
CA SER A 65 14.19 9.46 1.52
C SER A 65 14.76 8.06 1.72
N VAL A 66 14.06 7.03 1.22
CA VAL A 66 14.51 5.63 1.19
C VAL A 66 15.87 5.51 0.51
N ARG A 67 16.01 6.09 -0.69
CA ARG A 67 17.28 6.07 -1.45
C ARG A 67 18.42 6.77 -0.71
N GLY A 68 18.14 7.91 -0.08
CA GLY A 68 19.11 8.65 0.73
C GLY A 68 19.58 7.82 1.92
N GLN A 69 18.66 7.13 2.59
CA GLN A 69 18.96 6.28 3.74
C GLN A 69 19.77 5.04 3.35
N LEU A 70 19.38 4.35 2.26
CA LEU A 70 20.16 3.25 1.67
C LEU A 70 21.60 3.69 1.34
N LYS A 71 21.76 4.88 0.76
CA LYS A 71 23.09 5.44 0.47
C LYS A 71 23.91 5.69 1.74
N ARG A 72 23.29 6.19 2.82
CA ARG A 72 23.95 6.43 4.12
C ARG A 72 24.46 5.13 4.73
N PHE A 73 23.70 4.04 4.62
CA PHE A 73 24.11 2.72 5.09
C PHE A 73 25.00 1.95 4.11
N LYS A 74 25.37 2.56 2.97
CA LYS A 74 26.12 1.91 1.88
C LYS A 74 25.45 0.62 1.37
N LEU A 75 24.12 0.53 1.55
CA LEU A 75 23.29 -0.54 1.03
C LEU A 75 22.83 -0.11 -0.37
N THR A 76 23.60 -0.45 -1.40
CA THR A 76 23.14 -0.27 -2.78
C THR A 76 22.12 -1.36 -3.09
N VAL A 77 20.91 -0.94 -3.52
CA VAL A 77 19.90 -1.85 -4.11
C VAL A 77 20.63 -2.79 -5.05
N GLY A 78 20.50 -4.09 -4.75
CA GLY A 78 21.44 -5.13 -5.16
C GLY A 78 21.96 -4.92 -6.57
N GLU A 79 23.28 -4.98 -6.71
CA GLU A 79 23.94 -4.98 -8.02
C GLU A 79 23.30 -6.00 -8.96
N GLU A 80 22.76 -7.09 -8.41
CA GLU A 80 21.92 -8.08 -9.09
C GLU A 80 20.60 -7.52 -9.65
N LEU A 81 19.83 -6.69 -8.94
CA LEU A 81 18.64 -6.01 -9.52
C LEU A 81 19.04 -5.03 -10.62
N ARG A 82 20.18 -4.34 -10.47
CA ARG A 82 20.74 -3.48 -11.51
C ARG A 82 21.16 -4.29 -12.74
N LYS A 83 21.81 -5.45 -12.54
CA LYS A 83 22.19 -6.41 -13.57
C LYS A 83 20.95 -7.01 -14.23
N VAL A 84 19.89 -7.38 -13.51
CA VAL A 84 18.60 -7.86 -14.07
C VAL A 84 17.94 -6.77 -14.90
N ARG A 85 17.98 -5.50 -14.48
CA ARG A 85 17.48 -4.36 -15.27
C ARG A 85 18.34 -4.03 -16.50
N GLN A 86 19.64 -4.32 -16.43
CA GLN A 86 20.56 -4.20 -17.56
C GLN A 86 20.48 -5.43 -18.48
N ALA A 87 20.18 -6.61 -17.96
CA ALA A 87 20.05 -7.88 -18.66
C ALA A 87 18.68 -7.98 -19.36
N SER A 88 17.60 -7.49 -18.75
CA SER A 88 16.33 -7.25 -19.46
C SER A 88 16.46 -6.19 -20.56
N ARG A 89 17.53 -5.37 -20.53
CA ARG A 89 17.94 -4.51 -21.66
C ARG A 89 18.97 -5.18 -22.58
N LYS A 90 19.63 -6.27 -22.20
CA LYS A 90 20.44 -7.12 -23.10
C LYS A 90 19.46 -7.89 -23.99
N GLY A 91 19.10 -7.29 -25.12
CA GLY A 91 18.18 -7.86 -26.09
C GLY A 91 17.27 -6.82 -26.73
N VAL A 92 16.98 -5.72 -26.04
CA VAL A 92 16.56 -4.49 -26.70
C VAL A 92 17.86 -3.83 -27.14
N PRO A 93 18.17 -3.71 -28.44
CA PRO A 93 19.41 -3.07 -28.88
C PRO A 93 19.40 -1.68 -28.28
N SER A 94 20.10 -1.45 -27.18
CA SER A 94 20.28 -0.09 -26.69
C SER A 94 21.24 0.45 -27.72
N GLY A 95 20.73 1.22 -28.70
CA GLY A 95 21.50 1.76 -29.81
C GLY A 95 22.59 2.72 -29.30
N ARG A 96 23.57 2.15 -28.63
CA ARG A 96 24.66 2.72 -27.84
C ARG A 96 25.91 1.88 -28.01
N GLU A 97 25.80 0.57 -28.24
CA GLU A 97 26.90 -0.21 -28.79
C GLU A 97 26.94 0.07 -30.30
N GLY A 98 27.89 0.92 -30.72
CA GLY A 98 28.14 1.27 -32.13
C GLY A 98 27.92 2.73 -32.52
N VAL A 99 27.25 3.57 -31.73
CA VAL A 99 26.94 4.98 -32.11
C VAL A 99 28.12 5.95 -31.89
N THR A 100 29.30 5.44 -31.53
CA THR A 100 30.41 6.30 -31.10
C THR A 100 31.19 6.93 -32.25
N LYS A 101 31.03 6.48 -33.51
CA LYS A 101 31.71 7.12 -34.65
C LYS A 101 30.75 7.26 -35.83
N TRP A 102 30.34 8.49 -36.11
CA TRP A 102 29.74 8.84 -37.39
C TRP A 102 30.80 8.66 -38.48
N THR A 103 30.57 7.76 -39.42
CA THR A 103 31.44 7.62 -40.60
C THR A 103 31.28 8.84 -41.49
N GLU A 104 32.32 9.15 -42.26
CA GLU A 104 32.29 10.25 -43.24
C GLU A 104 31.17 10.03 -44.27
N GLU A 105 31.03 8.79 -44.76
CA GLU A 105 29.93 8.37 -45.65
C GLU A 105 28.54 8.71 -45.08
N ALA A 106 28.30 8.40 -43.80
CA ALA A 106 27.02 8.70 -43.16
C ALA A 106 26.79 10.21 -43.01
N ILE A 107 27.85 10.99 -42.80
CA ILE A 107 27.77 12.45 -42.72
C ILE A 107 27.48 13.05 -44.09
N ASP A 108 28.12 12.56 -45.14
CA ASP A 108 27.93 13.07 -46.50
C ASP A 108 26.56 12.69 -47.05
N TYR A 109 26.08 11.48 -46.77
CA TYR A 109 24.71 11.08 -47.05
C TYR A 109 23.69 12.02 -46.38
N LEU A 110 23.93 12.44 -45.13
CA LEU A 110 23.06 13.42 -44.46
C LEU A 110 23.08 14.77 -45.15
N LYS A 111 24.25 15.27 -45.55
CA LYS A 111 24.37 16.56 -46.25
C LYS A 111 23.64 16.51 -47.59
N GLU A 112 23.76 15.43 -48.35
CA GLU A 112 23.12 15.29 -49.65
C GLU A 112 21.60 15.15 -49.55
N HIS A 113 21.10 14.38 -48.57
CA HIS A 113 19.69 13.97 -48.56
C HIS A 113 18.80 14.65 -47.50
N HIS A 114 19.34 15.51 -46.64
CA HIS A 114 18.55 16.12 -45.56
C HIS A 114 17.31 16.93 -46.02
N TYR A 115 17.32 17.45 -47.25
CA TYR A 115 16.25 18.28 -47.80
C TYR A 115 15.34 17.53 -48.80
N SER A 116 15.82 16.44 -49.40
CA SER A 116 15.11 15.68 -50.43
C SER A 116 14.40 14.44 -49.90
N LYS A 117 14.94 13.80 -48.86
CA LYS A 117 14.37 12.58 -48.27
C LYS A 117 13.75 12.84 -46.89
N PRO A 118 12.66 12.13 -46.54
CA PRO A 118 12.11 12.19 -45.20
C PRO A 118 13.06 11.52 -44.19
N LEU A 119 13.13 12.09 -43.00
CA LEU A 119 14.04 11.62 -41.95
C LEU A 119 13.92 10.12 -41.61
N PRO A 120 12.73 9.47 -41.61
CA PRO A 120 12.62 8.03 -41.44
C PRO A 120 13.37 7.20 -42.50
N GLU A 121 13.34 7.59 -43.78
CA GLU A 121 14.07 6.88 -44.84
C GLU A 121 15.58 7.05 -44.67
N ILE A 122 16.02 8.24 -44.26
CA ILE A 122 17.43 8.48 -43.91
C ILE A 122 17.85 7.59 -42.73
N CYS A 123 16.98 7.41 -41.74
CA CYS A 123 17.24 6.55 -40.58
C CYS A 123 17.35 5.08 -40.98
N GLU A 124 16.45 4.61 -41.85
CA GLU A 124 16.44 3.24 -42.38
C GLU A 124 17.70 2.97 -43.21
N HIS A 125 18.07 3.89 -44.10
CA HIS A 125 19.29 3.77 -44.91
C HIS A 125 20.56 3.69 -44.05
N LEU A 126 20.65 4.52 -43.01
CA LEU A 126 21.81 4.53 -42.11
C LEU A 126 21.76 3.41 -41.05
N GLY A 127 20.66 2.67 -40.93
CA GLY A 127 20.46 1.72 -39.84
C GLY A 127 20.47 2.38 -38.44
N LEU A 128 20.17 3.68 -38.36
CA LEU A 128 20.25 4.48 -37.15
C LEU A 128 18.89 4.89 -36.62
N ARG A 129 18.80 5.14 -35.31
CA ARG A 129 17.57 5.63 -34.68
C ARG A 129 17.30 7.09 -35.05
N TYR A 130 16.02 7.42 -35.23
CA TYR A 130 15.54 8.77 -35.49
C TYR A 130 16.21 9.86 -34.63
N GLY A 131 16.22 9.69 -33.31
CA GLY A 131 16.79 10.67 -32.40
C GLY A 131 18.31 10.83 -32.51
N VAL A 132 19.04 9.82 -32.99
CA VAL A 132 20.49 9.87 -33.22
C VAL A 132 20.78 10.69 -34.47
N VAL A 133 20.09 10.37 -35.57
CA VAL A 133 20.21 11.08 -36.84
C VAL A 133 19.79 12.55 -36.69
N TYR A 134 18.64 12.81 -36.07
CA TYR A 134 18.14 14.16 -35.82
C TYR A 134 19.14 15.03 -35.03
N LYS A 135 19.74 14.49 -33.96
CA LYS A 135 20.74 15.20 -33.17
C LYS A 135 21.98 15.52 -33.98
N LYS A 136 22.44 14.58 -34.83
CA LYS A 136 23.60 14.80 -35.68
C LYS A 136 23.32 15.86 -36.75
N MET A 137 22.18 15.78 -37.45
CA MET A 137 21.76 16.81 -38.39
C MET A 137 21.75 18.20 -37.74
N ARG A 138 21.19 18.30 -36.54
CA ARG A 138 21.18 19.56 -35.78
C ARG A 138 22.59 20.05 -35.43
N SER A 139 23.50 19.14 -35.05
CA SER A 139 24.90 19.51 -34.77
C SER A 139 25.67 19.95 -36.02
N LEU A 140 25.21 19.55 -37.21
CA LEU A 140 25.76 19.97 -38.50
C LEU A 140 25.05 21.21 -39.08
N GLY A 141 24.04 21.76 -38.38
CA GLY A 141 23.23 22.88 -38.89
C GLY A 141 22.25 22.50 -40.01
N LEU A 142 22.01 21.21 -40.25
CA LEU A 142 21.10 20.73 -41.28
C LEU A 142 19.66 20.76 -40.76
N ASN A 143 18.76 21.43 -41.50
CA ASN A 143 17.34 21.49 -41.20
C ASN A 143 16.54 20.56 -42.12
N VAL A 144 15.57 19.84 -41.58
CA VAL A 144 14.67 19.01 -42.39
C VAL A 144 13.69 19.91 -43.15
N ASN A 145 13.42 19.59 -44.41
CA ASN A 145 12.40 20.28 -45.19
C ASN A 145 11.03 20.23 -44.46
N PRO A 146 10.43 21.39 -44.14
CA PRO A 146 9.20 21.45 -43.35
C PRO A 146 8.00 20.81 -44.04
N GLU A 147 7.93 20.84 -45.38
CA GLU A 147 6.82 20.26 -46.14
C GLU A 147 6.86 18.72 -46.12
N ILE A 148 8.05 18.15 -46.35
CA ILE A 148 8.27 16.70 -46.26
C ILE A 148 7.98 16.22 -44.83
N ALA A 149 8.47 16.95 -43.82
CA ALA A 149 8.20 16.64 -42.42
C ALA A 149 6.69 16.68 -42.09
N LEU A 150 5.96 17.66 -42.65
CA LEU A 150 4.52 17.79 -42.45
C LEU A 150 3.74 16.65 -43.12
N LYS A 151 4.13 16.25 -44.34
CA LYS A 151 3.52 15.12 -45.07
C LYS A 151 3.68 13.80 -44.30
N VAL A 152 4.91 13.47 -43.92
CA VAL A 152 5.23 12.28 -43.11
C VAL A 152 4.47 12.30 -41.78
N ARG A 153 4.36 13.47 -41.14
CA ARG A 153 3.59 13.62 -39.91
C ARG A 153 2.10 13.34 -40.14
N LYS A 154 1.47 13.89 -41.18
CA LYS A 154 0.04 13.66 -41.47
C LYS A 154 -0.24 12.19 -41.77
N GLU A 155 0.58 11.56 -42.61
CA GLU A 155 0.44 10.14 -42.98
C GLU A 155 0.72 9.23 -41.78
N GLY A 156 1.77 9.51 -41.00
CA GLY A 156 2.11 8.77 -39.79
C GLY A 156 1.03 8.88 -38.71
N ILE A 157 0.49 10.08 -38.46
CA ILE A 157 -0.62 10.29 -37.52
C ILE A 157 -1.87 9.53 -37.99
N GLY A 158 -2.16 9.55 -39.29
CA GLY A 158 -3.28 8.80 -39.87
C GLY A 158 -3.16 7.30 -39.63
N ARG A 159 -2.00 6.71 -39.95
CA ARG A 159 -1.72 5.28 -39.71
C ARG A 159 -1.79 4.92 -38.23
N ILE A 160 -1.13 5.69 -37.35
CA ILE A 160 -1.16 5.47 -35.90
C ILE A 160 -2.60 5.53 -35.35
N ASN A 161 -3.42 6.45 -35.85
CA ASN A 161 -4.81 6.56 -35.42
C ASN A 161 -5.66 5.38 -35.91
N ALA A 162 -5.44 4.92 -37.15
CA ALA A 162 -6.10 3.75 -37.71
C ALA A 162 -5.70 2.46 -36.94
N GLU A 163 -4.40 2.27 -36.68
CA GLU A 163 -3.88 1.15 -35.88
C GLU A 163 -4.42 1.17 -34.45
N LYS A 164 -4.44 2.34 -33.79
CA LYS A 164 -5.06 2.48 -32.47
C LYS A 164 -6.54 2.16 -32.51
N LYS A 165 -7.27 2.61 -33.52
CA LYS A 165 -8.69 2.32 -33.70
C LYS A 165 -8.91 0.82 -33.89
N ALA A 166 -8.11 0.16 -34.73
CA ALA A 166 -8.14 -1.28 -34.94
C ALA A 166 -7.80 -2.04 -33.66
N TYR A 167 -6.78 -1.60 -32.92
CA TYR A 167 -6.42 -2.18 -31.63
C TYR A 167 -7.54 -2.04 -30.59
N PHE A 168 -8.16 -0.85 -30.46
CA PHE A 168 -9.28 -0.67 -29.54
C PHE A 168 -10.55 -1.42 -29.94
N ALA A 169 -10.70 -1.74 -31.23
CA ALA A 169 -11.76 -2.60 -31.75
C ALA A 169 -11.41 -4.10 -31.70
N SER A 170 -10.15 -4.45 -31.44
CA SER A 170 -9.71 -5.84 -31.42
C SER A 170 -10.31 -6.62 -30.26
N ASP A 171 -10.56 -7.90 -30.49
CA ASP A 171 -11.11 -8.80 -29.47
C ASP A 171 -10.22 -8.89 -28.24
N ASP A 172 -8.89 -8.88 -28.39
CA ASP A 172 -7.94 -8.87 -27.27
C ASP A 172 -8.14 -7.65 -26.35
N PHE A 173 -8.34 -6.45 -26.93
CA PHE A 173 -8.60 -5.26 -26.12
C PHE A 173 -9.97 -5.32 -25.43
N LEU A 174 -11.01 -5.75 -26.14
CA LEU A 174 -12.36 -5.88 -25.59
C LEU A 174 -12.41 -6.94 -24.48
N GLU A 175 -11.71 -8.06 -24.66
CA GLU A 175 -11.56 -9.11 -23.65
C GLU A 175 -10.82 -8.58 -22.42
N LYS A 176 -9.72 -7.82 -22.60
CA LYS A 176 -9.04 -7.14 -21.49
C LYS A 176 -9.98 -6.19 -20.74
N GLN A 177 -10.85 -5.45 -21.42
CA GLN A 177 -11.85 -4.61 -20.75
C GLN A 177 -12.90 -5.45 -20.00
N ARG A 178 -13.40 -6.55 -20.60
CA ARG A 178 -14.34 -7.47 -19.94
C ARG A 178 -13.72 -8.07 -18.68
N ASN A 179 -12.50 -8.60 -18.76
CA ASN A 179 -11.76 -9.17 -17.63
C ASN A 179 -11.51 -8.13 -16.54
N LYS A 180 -11.19 -6.89 -16.92
CA LYS A 180 -11.07 -5.77 -15.97
C LYS A 180 -12.41 -5.48 -15.26
N GLN A 181 -13.53 -5.52 -15.97
CA GLN A 181 -14.86 -5.34 -15.37
C GLN A 181 -15.26 -6.52 -14.48
N LEU A 182 -14.99 -7.75 -14.90
CA LEU A 182 -15.22 -8.96 -14.11
C LEU A 182 -14.40 -8.91 -12.81
N LYS A 183 -13.12 -8.56 -12.88
CA LYS A 183 -12.27 -8.38 -11.69
C LYS A 183 -12.82 -7.33 -10.73
N LYS A 184 -13.36 -6.21 -11.25
CA LYS A 184 -14.04 -5.21 -10.41
C LYS A 184 -15.31 -5.77 -9.74
N ARG A 185 -16.13 -6.52 -10.48
CA ARG A 185 -17.35 -7.15 -9.95
C ARG A 185 -17.04 -8.19 -8.89
N THR A 186 -16.09 -9.08 -9.14
CA THR A 186 -15.67 -10.11 -8.17
C THR A 186 -15.10 -9.50 -6.91
N ASN A 187 -14.26 -8.46 -7.02
CA ASN A 187 -13.76 -7.74 -5.85
C ASN A 187 -14.90 -7.07 -5.05
N SER A 188 -15.89 -6.47 -5.72
CA SER A 188 -17.07 -5.89 -5.08
C SER A 188 -17.89 -6.94 -4.33
N ILE A 189 -18.11 -8.12 -4.93
CA ILE A 189 -18.81 -9.25 -4.28
C ILE A 189 -18.02 -9.74 -3.05
N LYS A 190 -16.71 -9.95 -3.19
CA LYS A 190 -15.83 -10.34 -2.07
C LYS A 190 -15.92 -9.34 -0.92
N GLN A 191 -15.88 -8.03 -1.21
CA GLN A 191 -15.98 -7.00 -0.18
C GLN A 191 -17.33 -7.02 0.55
N ARG A 192 -18.43 -7.27 -0.18
CA ARG A 192 -19.77 -7.40 0.43
C ARG A 192 -19.86 -8.62 1.36
N LEU A 193 -19.27 -9.75 0.97
CA LEU A 193 -19.22 -10.95 1.80
C LEU A 193 -18.41 -10.70 3.08
N ILE A 194 -17.21 -10.11 2.96
CA ILE A 194 -16.39 -9.74 4.11
C ILE A 194 -17.16 -8.81 5.06
N ASN A 195 -17.83 -7.78 4.53
CA ASN A 195 -18.59 -6.85 5.35
C ASN A 195 -19.78 -7.53 6.06
N ARG A 196 -20.42 -8.51 5.42
CA ARG A 196 -21.49 -9.31 6.04
C ARG A 196 -20.94 -10.15 7.18
N GLU A 197 -19.84 -10.87 6.96
CA GLU A 197 -19.18 -11.68 8.00
C GLU A 197 -18.74 -10.83 9.19
N LEU A 198 -18.13 -9.66 8.95
CA LEU A 198 -17.76 -8.72 10.01
C LEU A 198 -18.97 -8.24 10.81
N SER A 199 -20.12 -8.02 10.15
CA SER A 199 -21.34 -7.62 10.84
C SER A 199 -21.90 -8.73 11.74
N GLU A 200 -21.81 -9.99 11.33
CA GLU A 200 -22.22 -11.13 12.16
C GLU A 200 -21.27 -11.35 13.34
N ILE A 201 -19.96 -11.25 13.11
CA ILE A 201 -18.95 -11.29 14.17
C ILE A 201 -19.23 -10.20 15.21
N GLN A 202 -19.55 -8.99 14.78
CA GLN A 202 -19.87 -7.89 15.69
C GLN A 202 -21.11 -8.14 16.54
N LYS A 203 -22.16 -8.76 15.96
CA LYS A 203 -23.35 -9.17 16.72
C LYS A 203 -23.00 -10.19 17.79
N ILE A 204 -22.27 -11.25 17.43
CA ILE A 204 -21.81 -12.29 18.37
C ILE A 204 -20.98 -11.68 19.50
N GLN A 205 -20.05 -10.77 19.19
CA GLN A 205 -19.26 -10.07 20.21
C GLN A 205 -20.13 -9.26 21.19
N ASN A 206 -21.21 -8.64 20.70
CA ASN A 206 -22.13 -7.89 21.56
C ASN A 206 -22.96 -8.83 22.46
N GLU A 207 -23.37 -9.98 21.95
CA GLU A 207 -24.05 -11.02 22.72
C GLU A 207 -23.14 -11.58 23.82
N ILE A 208 -21.88 -11.89 23.49
CA ILE A 208 -20.88 -12.35 24.47
C ILE A 208 -20.68 -11.30 25.57
N LYS A 209 -20.50 -10.02 25.21
CA LYS A 209 -20.36 -8.93 26.20
C LYS A 209 -21.58 -8.84 27.13
N SER A 210 -22.78 -8.99 26.57
CA SER A 210 -24.02 -9.01 27.36
C SER A 210 -24.08 -10.20 28.33
N ALA A 211 -23.65 -11.38 27.88
CA ALA A 211 -23.57 -12.59 28.71
C ALA A 211 -22.52 -12.44 29.82
N MET A 212 -21.33 -11.91 29.53
CA MET A 212 -20.29 -11.64 30.54
C MET A 212 -20.79 -10.72 31.65
N LYS A 213 -21.51 -9.65 31.30
CA LYS A 213 -22.13 -8.75 32.29
C LYS A 213 -23.16 -9.45 33.18
N LYS A 214 -23.86 -10.47 32.68
CA LYS A 214 -24.78 -11.29 33.50
C LYS A 214 -24.00 -12.20 34.45
N ILE A 215 -22.91 -12.80 33.99
CA ILE A 215 -22.02 -13.63 34.81
C ILE A 215 -21.45 -12.79 35.96
N GLU A 216 -20.90 -11.61 35.68
CA GLU A 216 -20.36 -10.70 36.71
C GLU A 216 -21.39 -10.34 37.80
N LYS A 217 -22.66 -10.12 37.40
CA LYS A 217 -23.75 -9.89 38.37
C LYS A 217 -24.04 -11.12 39.22
N ASN A 218 -24.04 -12.30 38.62
CA ASN A 218 -24.25 -13.55 39.34
C ASN A 218 -23.10 -13.83 40.32
N ASP A 219 -21.85 -13.58 39.92
CA ASP A 219 -20.67 -13.72 40.79
C ASP A 219 -20.76 -12.77 41.99
N ALA A 220 -21.21 -11.53 41.78
CA ALA A 220 -21.46 -10.58 42.87
C ALA A 220 -22.55 -11.09 43.85
N LEU A 221 -23.62 -11.71 43.33
CA LEU A 221 -24.67 -12.32 44.17
C LEU A 221 -24.15 -13.53 44.94
N ILE A 222 -23.37 -14.40 44.30
CA ILE A 222 -22.74 -15.56 44.95
C ILE A 222 -21.83 -15.10 46.10
N ASN A 223 -20.99 -14.10 45.84
CA ASN A 223 -20.11 -13.54 46.87
C ASN A 223 -20.91 -12.98 48.06
N LYS A 224 -22.02 -12.27 47.80
CA LYS A 224 -22.93 -11.79 48.85
C LYS A 224 -23.48 -12.94 49.69
N LEU A 225 -24.00 -13.99 49.06
CA LEU A 225 -24.52 -15.17 49.76
C LEU A 225 -23.44 -15.91 50.57
N VAL A 226 -22.21 -15.99 50.06
CA VAL A 226 -21.08 -16.56 50.78
C VAL A 226 -20.78 -15.75 52.05
N THR A 227 -20.74 -14.42 51.96
CA THR A 227 -20.53 -13.56 53.14
C THR A 227 -21.65 -13.67 54.17
N GLU A 228 -22.91 -13.75 53.72
CA GLU A 228 -24.07 -13.93 54.60
C GLU A 228 -24.01 -15.28 55.32
N LYS A 229 -23.67 -16.36 54.61
CA LYS A 229 -23.46 -17.69 55.20
C LYS A 229 -22.33 -17.70 56.23
N GLN A 230 -21.24 -16.95 56.00
CA GLN A 230 -20.14 -16.83 56.96
C GLN A 230 -20.58 -16.09 58.24
N ASN A 231 -21.37 -15.02 58.10
CA ASN A 231 -21.93 -14.29 59.24
C ASN A 231 -22.87 -15.17 60.08
N LEU A 232 -23.79 -15.88 59.44
CA LEU A 232 -24.69 -16.82 60.12
C LEU A 232 -23.92 -17.90 60.90
N ARG A 233 -22.87 -18.47 60.30
CA ARG A 233 -21.99 -19.42 61.00
C ARG A 233 -21.32 -18.81 62.24
N ALA A 234 -20.87 -17.56 62.15
CA ALA A 234 -20.28 -16.86 63.28
C ALA A 234 -21.30 -16.63 64.41
N ASP A 235 -22.55 -16.31 64.06
CA ASP A 235 -23.63 -16.09 65.03
C ASP A 235 -24.09 -17.39 65.70
N VAL A 236 -24.15 -18.50 64.96
CA VAL A 236 -24.38 -19.84 65.51
C VAL A 236 -23.27 -20.18 66.52
N LYS A 237 -22.00 -20.00 66.15
CA LYS A 237 -20.86 -20.25 67.04
C LYS A 237 -20.91 -19.38 68.31
N ARG A 238 -21.30 -18.11 68.20
CA ARG A 238 -21.50 -17.22 69.37
C ARG A 238 -22.61 -17.74 70.28
N SER A 239 -23.70 -18.21 69.70
CA SER A 239 -24.83 -18.79 70.43
C SER A 239 -24.43 -20.07 71.15
N GLU A 240 -23.68 -20.96 70.50
CA GLU A 240 -23.12 -22.18 71.10
C GLU A 240 -22.23 -21.86 72.31
N LEU A 241 -21.34 -20.88 72.20
CA LEU A 241 -20.48 -20.43 73.30
C LEU A 241 -21.29 -19.85 74.47
N ARG A 242 -22.36 -19.09 74.19
CA ARG A 242 -23.27 -18.56 75.22
C ARG A 242 -24.00 -19.68 75.95
N ILE A 243 -24.55 -20.66 75.21
CA ILE A 243 -25.21 -21.83 75.79
C ILE A 243 -24.24 -22.58 76.69
N LYS A 244 -23.03 -22.86 76.21
CA LYS A 244 -21.98 -23.52 77.00
C LYS A 244 -21.68 -22.79 78.30
N ALA A 245 -21.49 -21.47 78.26
CA ALA A 245 -21.23 -20.66 79.45
C ALA A 245 -22.39 -20.69 80.46
N ILE A 246 -23.64 -20.71 79.99
CA ILE A 246 -24.83 -20.88 80.85
C ILE A 246 -24.84 -22.27 81.50
N THR A 247 -24.57 -23.31 80.73
CA THR A 247 -24.50 -24.69 81.23
C THR A 247 -23.40 -24.86 82.28
N ASP A 248 -22.20 -24.33 82.03
CA ASP A 248 -21.08 -24.36 82.98
C ASP A 248 -21.45 -23.63 84.28
N LYS A 249 -22.13 -22.48 84.18
CA LYS A 249 -22.64 -21.73 85.34
C LYS A 249 -23.66 -22.54 86.13
N LEU A 250 -24.64 -23.16 85.46
CA LEU A 250 -25.66 -24.01 86.10
C LEU A 250 -25.02 -25.19 86.86
N ASN A 251 -24.08 -25.89 86.24
CA ASN A 251 -23.36 -27.00 86.87
C ASN A 251 -22.59 -26.54 88.12
N SER A 252 -21.93 -25.37 88.07
CA SER A 252 -21.25 -24.82 89.25
C SER A 252 -22.21 -24.50 90.41
N THR A 253 -23.40 -23.97 90.12
CA THR A 253 -24.44 -23.73 91.14
C THR A 253 -24.97 -25.02 91.76
N VAL A 254 -25.13 -26.08 90.97
CA VAL A 254 -25.55 -27.40 91.47
C VAL A 254 -24.50 -27.97 92.43
N GLN A 255 -23.22 -27.94 92.04
CA GLN A 255 -22.13 -28.41 92.92
C GLN A 255 -22.05 -27.63 94.24
N HIS A 256 -22.28 -26.32 94.23
CA HIS A 256 -22.33 -25.54 95.47
C HIS A 256 -23.51 -25.90 96.38
N SER A 257 -24.66 -26.25 95.80
CA SER A 257 -25.83 -26.69 96.57
C SER A 257 -25.64 -28.07 97.20
N GLU A 258 -24.90 -28.97 96.56
CA GLU A 258 -24.59 -30.31 97.11
C GLU A 258 -23.62 -30.24 98.30
N ILE A 259 -22.71 -29.26 98.32
CA ILE A 259 -21.76 -29.07 99.44
C ILE A 259 -22.42 -28.41 100.68
N SER A 260 -23.58 -27.77 100.50
CA SER A 260 -24.27 -27.04 101.58
C SER A 260 -25.34 -27.86 102.32
N ASN A 261 -25.58 -29.11 101.92
CA ASN A 261 -26.46 -30.08 102.60
C ASN A 261 -25.63 -31.13 103.35
#